data_AF-Q38AH0-F1
#
_entry.id   AF-Q38AH0-F1
#
_cell.length_a   1.000
_cell.length_b   1.000
_cell.length_c   1.000
_cell.angle_alpha   90.00
_cell.angle_beta   90.00
_cell.angle_gamma   90.00
#
_symmetry.space_group_name_H-M   'P 1'
#
loop_
_entity.id
_entity.type
_entity.pdbx_description
1 polymer ?
#
loop_
_entity_poly.entity_id
_entity_poly.type
_entity_poly.pdbx_seq_one_letter_code
_entity_poly.pdbx_strand_id
1 'polypeptide(L)'
;MPAVADCTVVFPLRHDPASTHPDVSGLVGKAFERVNWRDAFDTFLAEERSALWAAKTAFDNTDTSAYIAARDALFPQAVSGVHGAVAFRNRAGHKLHETMEAVGLWEYLKGGATRAKGTFTFVDVCGGPGAFSQALFAMGKEHKLRLRGFGLTLRNVKGLDWYTDLPSRSFFPCYGIDGTGDVFKLENIESLCSLTCKENVRLVVADGGFDVPTEVVNFQETISCRIVYGQWLSAVKLLRPGGCFVLKLFDCFSPFTRAILFLTTHLYESVQVVKPRHSRVVNSERYLVCIGFIGAPKQWLEHFERCYQEGFVDNDNIPTVLPTSLFSGDKIFGADVERMSATIASNQVSGLHAILEKLQSKPAMEEVKS
;
A
#
# COMPACT_ATOMS: atom_id res chain seq x y z
N MET A 1 -24.83 -11.42 11.78
CA MET A 1 -23.50 -11.42 11.12
C MET A 1 -22.43 -11.64 12.19
N PRO A 2 -21.27 -12.26 11.88
CA PRO A 2 -20.16 -12.32 12.84
C PRO A 2 -19.76 -10.91 13.27
N ALA A 3 -19.44 -10.71 14.55
CA ALA A 3 -19.05 -9.41 15.07
C ALA A 3 -17.70 -8.99 14.49
N VAL A 4 -17.71 -8.04 13.55
CA VAL A 4 -16.48 -7.40 13.04
C VAL A 4 -15.95 -6.45 14.10
N ALA A 5 -14.64 -6.47 14.33
CA ALA A 5 -13.96 -5.60 15.28
C ALA A 5 -12.69 -5.01 14.67
N ASP A 6 -12.19 -3.93 15.28
CA ASP A 6 -10.87 -3.38 14.97
C ASP A 6 -9.79 -4.39 15.39
N CYS A 7 -9.24 -5.11 14.41
CA CYS A 7 -8.17 -6.05 14.60
C CYS A 7 -7.17 -5.97 13.45
N THR A 8 -5.93 -6.31 13.73
CA THR A 8 -4.91 -6.50 12.70
C THR A 8 -4.99 -7.90 12.16
N VAL A 9 -5.12 -8.01 10.85
CA VAL A 9 -5.11 -9.28 10.13
C VAL A 9 -3.94 -9.30 9.16
N VAL A 10 -3.30 -10.47 9.06
CA VAL A 10 -2.11 -10.72 8.24
C VAL A 10 -2.40 -11.89 7.31
N PHE A 11 -2.15 -11.70 6.03
CA PHE A 11 -2.34 -12.71 4.99
C PHE A 11 -1.02 -12.98 4.28
N PRO A 12 -0.35 -14.11 4.56
CA PRO A 12 0.81 -14.53 3.78
C PRO A 12 0.41 -14.75 2.31
N LEU A 13 1.26 -14.30 1.39
CA LEU A 13 1.13 -14.56 -0.04
C LEU A 13 2.35 -15.37 -0.49
N ARG A 14 2.11 -16.54 -1.08
CA ARG A 14 3.17 -17.46 -1.54
C ARG A 14 2.94 -17.81 -3.00
N HIS A 15 4.02 -17.93 -3.76
CA HIS A 15 4.01 -18.68 -5.01
C HIS A 15 4.31 -20.15 -4.73
N ASP A 16 4.06 -21.01 -5.70
CA ASP A 16 4.53 -22.39 -5.70
C ASP A 16 6.06 -22.42 -5.63
N PRO A 17 6.70 -23.01 -4.59
CA PRO A 17 8.16 -23.07 -4.48
C PRO A 17 8.84 -23.80 -5.65
N ALA A 18 8.11 -24.63 -6.40
CA ALA A 18 8.61 -25.29 -7.60
C ALA A 18 8.48 -24.41 -8.87
N SER A 19 7.78 -23.28 -8.78
CA SER A 19 7.58 -22.33 -9.89
C SER A 19 8.89 -21.62 -10.23
N THR A 20 9.27 -21.69 -11.50
CA THR A 20 10.33 -20.86 -12.04
C THR A 20 9.84 -19.41 -12.18
N HIS A 21 10.76 -18.44 -12.20
CA HIS A 21 10.40 -17.07 -12.55
C HIS A 21 9.56 -17.03 -13.84
N PRO A 22 8.42 -16.32 -13.83
CA PRO A 22 7.65 -16.02 -15.03
C PRO A 22 8.54 -15.55 -16.19
N ASP A 23 8.39 -16.24 -17.33
CA ASP A 23 9.11 -15.89 -18.55
C ASP A 23 8.48 -14.67 -19.22
N VAL A 24 9.17 -13.54 -19.11
CA VAL A 24 8.77 -12.27 -19.73
C VAL A 24 9.41 -12.05 -21.11
N SER A 25 10.24 -12.99 -21.59
CA SER A 25 10.95 -12.83 -22.87
C SER A 25 9.97 -12.65 -24.04
N GLY A 26 8.84 -13.35 -24.01
CA GLY A 26 7.76 -13.23 -24.99
C GLY A 26 7.01 -11.89 -24.98
N LEU A 27 7.28 -11.01 -24.00
CA LEU A 27 6.69 -9.67 -23.90
C LEU A 27 7.63 -8.57 -24.45
N VAL A 28 8.91 -8.89 -24.64
CA VAL A 28 9.92 -7.92 -25.10
C VAL A 28 9.55 -7.41 -26.49
N GLY A 29 9.55 -6.08 -26.66
CA GLY A 29 9.23 -5.40 -27.93
C GLY A 29 7.75 -5.40 -28.32
N LYS A 30 6.87 -6.09 -27.58
CA LYS A 30 5.43 -6.03 -27.83
C LYS A 30 4.82 -4.78 -27.20
N ALA A 31 3.89 -4.16 -27.91
CA ALA A 31 3.08 -3.08 -27.36
C ALA A 31 2.26 -3.60 -26.16
N PHE A 32 2.11 -2.75 -25.15
CA PHE A 32 1.24 -3.07 -24.01
C PHE A 32 -0.22 -3.00 -24.43
N GLU A 33 -0.95 -4.08 -24.17
CA GLU A 33 -2.41 -4.02 -24.09
C GLU A 33 -2.80 -3.10 -22.94
N ARG A 34 -3.87 -2.34 -23.13
CA ARG A 34 -4.37 -1.36 -22.16
C ARG A 34 -5.88 -1.44 -22.07
N VAL A 35 -6.39 -1.14 -20.88
CA VAL A 35 -7.82 -1.10 -20.60
C VAL A 35 -8.12 0.13 -19.76
N ASN A 36 -9.26 0.78 -19.99
CA ASN A 36 -9.70 1.89 -19.14
C ASN A 36 -9.90 1.39 -17.70
N TRP A 37 -9.58 2.20 -16.69
CA TRP A 37 -9.75 1.80 -15.28
C TRP A 37 -11.17 1.37 -14.91
N ARG A 38 -12.21 1.82 -15.65
CA ARG A 38 -13.60 1.38 -15.46
C ARG A 38 -13.79 -0.09 -15.84
N ASP A 39 -13.05 -0.57 -16.84
CA ASP A 39 -13.17 -1.89 -17.43
C ASP A 39 -12.04 -2.84 -16.98
N ALA A 40 -11.18 -2.39 -16.07
CA ALA A 40 -9.94 -3.08 -15.67
C ALA A 40 -10.14 -4.20 -14.63
N PHE A 41 -11.34 -4.77 -14.55
CA PHE A 41 -11.69 -5.85 -13.66
C PHE A 41 -12.10 -7.09 -14.43
N ASP A 42 -11.68 -8.26 -13.96
CA ASP A 42 -12.10 -9.55 -14.50
C ASP A 42 -13.12 -10.24 -13.57
N THR A 43 -13.35 -11.53 -13.80
CA THR A 43 -14.32 -12.34 -13.07
C THR A 43 -13.85 -12.79 -11.68
N PHE A 44 -12.59 -12.52 -11.32
CA PHE A 44 -12.04 -12.87 -10.02
C PHE A 44 -12.81 -12.17 -8.89
N LEU A 45 -13.44 -12.97 -8.01
CA LEU A 45 -14.26 -12.51 -6.89
C LEU A 45 -15.29 -11.44 -7.29
N ALA A 46 -15.92 -11.60 -8.46
CA ALA A 46 -16.86 -10.63 -8.99
C ALA A 46 -18.10 -10.45 -8.08
N GLU A 47 -18.56 -11.51 -7.42
CA GLU A 47 -19.70 -11.48 -6.50
C GLU A 47 -19.35 -10.70 -5.22
N GLU A 48 -18.21 -10.99 -4.59
CA GLU A 48 -17.72 -10.30 -3.41
C GLU A 48 -17.42 -8.83 -3.71
N ARG A 49 -16.83 -8.53 -4.87
CA ARG A 49 -16.60 -7.15 -5.34
C ARG A 49 -17.92 -6.41 -5.49
N SER A 50 -18.93 -7.03 -6.11
CA SER A 50 -20.24 -6.41 -6.31
C SER A 50 -20.97 -6.17 -4.98
N ALA A 51 -20.92 -7.12 -4.06
CA ALA A 51 -21.48 -6.98 -2.72
C ALA A 51 -20.81 -5.84 -1.93
N LEU A 52 -19.47 -5.75 -2.02
CA LEU A 52 -18.71 -4.66 -1.39
C LEU A 52 -19.06 -3.29 -1.98
N TRP A 53 -19.15 -3.19 -3.30
CA TRP A 53 -19.51 -1.94 -3.97
C TRP A 53 -20.92 -1.49 -3.60
N ALA A 54 -21.88 -2.43 -3.57
CA ALA A 54 -23.24 -2.14 -3.10
C ALA A 54 -23.26 -1.63 -1.66
N ALA A 55 -22.49 -2.27 -0.76
CA ALA A 55 -22.39 -1.85 0.64
C ALA A 55 -21.75 -0.45 0.81
N LYS A 56 -20.79 -0.09 -0.04
CA LYS A 56 -20.18 1.25 -0.06
C LYS A 56 -21.16 2.31 -0.59
N THR A 57 -21.79 2.03 -1.73
CA THR A 57 -22.73 2.92 -2.42
C THR A 57 -24.00 3.19 -1.60
N ALA A 58 -24.36 2.32 -0.65
CA ALA A 58 -25.44 2.58 0.30
C ALA A 58 -25.24 3.86 1.14
N PHE A 59 -24.01 4.40 1.19
CA PHE A 59 -23.66 5.61 1.94
C PHE A 59 -23.60 6.88 1.08
N ASP A 60 -23.78 6.83 -0.24
CA ASP A 60 -23.57 7.97 -1.14
C ASP A 60 -24.43 9.21 -0.77
N ASN A 61 -25.61 8.98 -0.20
CA ASN A 61 -26.53 10.03 0.25
C ASN A 61 -26.59 10.20 1.79
N THR A 62 -25.64 9.61 2.52
CA THR A 62 -25.58 9.69 3.98
C THR A 62 -24.83 10.93 4.43
N ASP A 63 -25.34 11.62 5.45
CA ASP A 63 -24.60 12.72 6.09
C ASP A 63 -23.23 12.24 6.60
N THR A 64 -22.17 12.91 6.15
CA THR A 64 -20.79 12.49 6.44
C THR A 64 -20.48 12.53 7.94
N SER A 65 -21.04 13.51 8.68
CA SER A 65 -20.81 13.63 10.12
C SER A 65 -21.49 12.50 10.88
N ALA A 66 -22.74 12.18 10.53
CA ALA A 66 -23.46 11.04 11.08
C ALA A 66 -22.76 9.72 10.79
N TYR A 67 -22.30 9.51 9.55
CA TYR A 67 -21.51 8.33 9.18
C TYR A 67 -20.24 8.21 10.04
N ILE A 68 -19.48 9.29 10.17
CA ILE A 68 -18.26 9.30 10.99
C ILE A 68 -18.58 8.97 12.45
N ALA A 69 -19.61 9.59 13.03
CA ALA A 69 -20.00 9.33 14.42
C ALA A 69 -20.44 7.87 14.64
N ALA A 70 -21.26 7.32 13.73
CA ALA A 70 -21.70 5.93 13.80
C ALA A 70 -20.54 4.94 13.65
N ARG A 71 -19.63 5.19 12.69
CA ARG A 71 -18.42 4.40 12.49
C ARG A 71 -17.53 4.42 13.72
N ASP A 72 -17.23 5.61 14.25
CA ASP A 72 -16.26 5.77 15.35
C ASP A 72 -16.82 5.21 16.67
N ALA A 73 -18.15 5.18 16.83
CA ALA A 73 -18.80 4.49 17.94
C ALA A 73 -18.73 2.95 17.85
N LEU A 74 -18.62 2.38 16.65
CA LEU A 74 -18.47 0.93 16.45
C LEU A 74 -17.00 0.49 16.41
N PHE A 75 -16.13 1.35 15.88
CA PHE A 75 -14.74 1.06 15.57
C PHE A 75 -13.81 2.13 16.20
N PRO A 76 -13.66 2.13 17.53
CA PRO A 76 -13.00 3.21 18.26
C PRO A 76 -11.46 3.21 18.11
N GLN A 77 -10.85 2.14 17.59
CA GLN A 77 -9.39 2.07 17.45
C GLN A 77 -8.86 2.73 16.17
N ALA A 78 -9.75 3.08 15.24
CA ALA A 78 -9.41 3.74 13.99
C ALA A 78 -9.80 5.24 13.96
N VAL A 79 -10.03 5.84 15.14
CA VAL A 79 -10.46 7.24 15.29
C VAL A 79 -9.29 8.20 15.11
N SER A 80 -9.51 9.28 14.36
CA SER A 80 -8.51 10.33 14.15
C SER A 80 -8.22 11.06 15.47
N GLY A 81 -6.93 11.26 15.79
CA GLY A 81 -6.50 12.14 16.90
C GLY A 81 -6.43 11.52 18.28
N VAL A 82 -6.82 10.25 18.43
CA VAL A 82 -6.54 9.44 19.64
C VAL A 82 -5.39 8.49 19.28
N HIS A 83 -4.67 7.94 20.27
CA HIS A 83 -3.87 6.68 20.28
C HIS A 83 -2.44 6.81 20.82
N GLY A 84 -2.24 6.31 22.06
CA GLY A 84 -1.07 5.52 22.48
C GLY A 84 0.27 6.23 22.74
N ALA A 85 1.17 5.55 23.48
CA ALA A 85 2.41 6.07 24.07
C ALA A 85 3.46 6.65 23.09
N VAL A 86 3.27 6.48 21.77
CA VAL A 86 4.16 7.02 20.73
C VAL A 86 3.37 8.07 19.94
N ALA A 87 3.45 9.32 20.37
CA ALA A 87 2.73 10.44 19.77
C ALA A 87 3.29 10.76 18.36
N PHE A 88 2.78 10.11 17.33
CA PHE A 88 3.03 10.48 15.93
C PHE A 88 2.14 11.67 15.54
N ARG A 89 2.61 12.51 14.59
CA ARG A 89 1.83 13.68 14.14
C ARG A 89 0.49 13.32 13.50
N ASN A 90 0.39 12.15 12.88
CA ASN A 90 -0.86 11.66 12.32
C ASN A 90 -0.94 10.12 12.37
N ARG A 91 -2.14 9.61 12.07
CA ARG A 91 -2.47 8.18 12.12
C ARG A 91 -1.62 7.31 11.19
N ALA A 92 -1.06 7.86 10.11
CA ALA A 92 -0.23 7.07 9.18
C ALA A 92 0.98 6.46 9.91
N GLY A 93 1.62 7.20 10.84
CA GLY A 93 2.70 6.65 11.66
C GLY A 93 2.28 5.41 12.48
N HIS A 94 1.08 5.42 13.07
CA HIS A 94 0.54 4.28 13.81
C HIS A 94 0.26 3.06 12.91
N LYS A 95 -0.27 3.29 11.70
CA LYS A 95 -0.49 2.22 10.72
C LYS A 95 0.83 1.55 10.33
N LEU A 96 1.87 2.35 10.06
CA LEU A 96 3.19 1.83 9.71
C LEU A 96 3.79 1.02 10.87
N HIS A 97 3.76 1.57 12.08
CA HIS A 97 4.26 0.88 13.28
C HIS A 97 3.61 -0.49 13.45
N GLU A 98 2.28 -0.52 13.50
CA GLU A 98 1.52 -1.75 13.67
C GLU A 98 1.75 -2.74 12.53
N THR A 99 1.84 -2.26 11.29
CA THR A 99 2.09 -3.10 10.12
C THR A 99 3.46 -3.78 10.23
N MET A 100 4.50 -3.03 10.61
CA MET A 100 5.86 -3.56 10.76
C MET A 100 5.96 -4.54 11.95
N GLU A 101 5.31 -4.22 13.07
CA GLU A 101 5.27 -5.07 14.26
C GLU A 101 4.54 -6.40 13.99
N ALA A 102 3.41 -6.36 13.29
CA ALA A 102 2.58 -7.54 13.02
C ALA A 102 3.29 -8.66 12.24
N VAL A 103 4.35 -8.33 11.51
CA VAL A 103 5.15 -9.29 10.73
C VAL A 103 6.60 -9.43 11.22
N GLY A 104 6.95 -8.80 12.35
CA GLY A 104 8.32 -8.85 12.89
C GLY A 104 9.38 -8.18 12.01
N LEU A 105 9.01 -7.12 11.27
CA LEU A 105 9.89 -6.49 10.29
C LEU A 105 11.06 -5.74 10.96
N TRP A 106 10.86 -5.18 12.15
CA TRP A 106 11.93 -4.53 12.91
C TRP A 106 12.98 -5.54 13.41
N GLU A 107 12.54 -6.71 13.86
CA GLU A 107 13.38 -7.82 14.29
C GLU A 107 14.26 -8.29 13.14
N TYR A 108 13.66 -8.43 11.95
CA TYR A 108 14.39 -8.78 10.73
C TYR A 108 15.46 -7.72 10.36
N LEU A 109 15.06 -6.44 10.32
CA LEU A 109 15.98 -5.34 10.00
C LEU A 109 17.12 -5.25 11.02
N LYS A 110 16.82 -5.45 12.31
CA LYS A 110 17.82 -5.46 13.39
C LYS A 110 18.81 -6.61 13.21
N GLY A 111 18.32 -7.81 12.89
CA GLY A 111 19.16 -8.98 12.59
C GLY A 111 20.19 -8.69 11.50
N GLY A 112 19.75 -8.05 10.41
CA GLY A 112 20.64 -7.61 9.32
C GLY A 112 21.60 -6.48 9.71
N ALA A 113 21.13 -5.52 10.52
CA ALA A 113 21.91 -4.34 10.90
C ALA A 113 23.04 -4.64 11.89
N THR A 114 23.00 -5.74 12.64
CA THR A 114 24.13 -6.17 13.50
C THR A 114 25.43 -6.31 12.70
N ARG A 115 25.36 -6.72 11.43
CA ARG A 115 26.51 -6.81 10.52
C ARG A 115 27.02 -5.43 10.07
N ALA A 116 26.16 -4.42 10.07
CA ALA A 116 26.44 -3.05 9.60
C ALA A 116 26.56 -2.02 10.76
N LYS A 117 26.95 -2.47 11.97
CA LYS A 117 27.07 -1.61 13.16
C LYS A 117 25.77 -0.83 13.49
N GLY A 118 24.62 -1.46 13.29
CA GLY A 118 23.31 -0.91 13.66
C GLY A 118 22.86 0.28 12.82
N THR A 119 23.44 0.52 11.64
CA THR A 119 23.02 1.61 10.73
C THR A 119 22.41 1.06 9.45
N PHE A 120 21.26 1.59 9.03
CA PHE A 120 20.72 1.34 7.69
C PHE A 120 19.99 2.58 7.14
N THR A 121 19.79 2.58 5.83
CA THR A 121 19.08 3.64 5.11
C THR A 121 17.65 3.20 4.79
N PHE A 122 16.68 4.07 5.04
CA PHE A 122 15.32 3.93 4.53
C PHE A 122 15.03 4.96 3.45
N VAL A 123 14.06 4.67 2.58
CA VAL A 123 13.51 5.62 1.60
C VAL A 123 12.00 5.70 1.74
N ASP A 124 11.46 6.91 1.81
CA ASP A 124 10.03 7.19 1.92
C ASP A 124 9.52 7.77 0.59
N VAL A 125 8.88 6.92 -0.22
CA VAL A 125 8.40 7.26 -1.58
C VAL A 125 6.93 7.66 -1.52
N CYS A 126 6.60 8.79 -2.14
CA CYS A 126 5.33 9.48 -1.94
C CYS A 126 5.04 9.78 -0.46
N GLY A 127 6.10 10.02 0.34
CA GLY A 127 6.01 10.07 1.81
C GLY A 127 5.44 11.34 2.41
N GLY A 128 5.12 12.33 1.60
CA GLY A 128 4.52 13.59 2.01
C GLY A 128 3.29 13.43 2.91
N PRO A 129 3.20 14.14 4.06
CA PRO A 129 4.12 15.17 4.55
C PRO A 129 5.27 14.63 5.43
N GLY A 130 5.41 13.32 5.59
CA GLY A 130 6.55 12.70 6.29
C GLY A 130 6.21 11.98 7.59
N ALA A 131 4.95 11.60 7.78
CA ALA A 131 4.54 10.86 8.97
C ALA A 131 5.19 9.48 9.08
N PHE A 132 5.38 8.79 7.97
CA PHE A 132 6.12 7.52 7.92
C PHE A 132 7.58 7.73 8.32
N SER A 133 8.27 8.68 7.69
CA SER A 133 9.63 9.08 8.07
C SER A 133 9.78 9.43 9.55
N GLN A 134 8.86 10.23 10.12
CA GLN A 134 8.87 10.56 11.55
C GLN A 134 8.74 9.29 12.41
N ALA A 135 7.79 8.42 12.07
CA ALA A 135 7.56 7.18 12.79
C ALA A 135 8.77 6.25 12.73
N LEU A 136 9.42 6.14 11.57
CA LEU A 136 10.65 5.36 11.39
C LEU A 136 11.78 5.88 12.28
N PHE A 137 12.01 7.20 12.37
CA PHE A 137 13.03 7.72 13.29
C PHE A 137 12.72 7.43 14.76
N ALA A 138 11.45 7.55 15.18
CA ALA A 138 11.03 7.24 16.55
C ALA A 138 11.23 5.76 16.88
N MET A 139 10.73 4.85 16.02
CA MET A 139 10.89 3.40 16.17
C MET A 139 12.37 2.98 16.09
N GLY A 140 13.15 3.58 15.19
CA GLY A 140 14.58 3.32 15.09
C GLY A 140 15.30 3.58 16.42
N LYS A 141 14.95 4.67 17.12
CA LYS A 141 15.49 4.96 18.46
C LYS A 141 15.11 3.90 19.48
N GLU A 142 13.85 3.45 19.48
CA GLU A 142 13.35 2.38 20.36
C GLU A 142 14.10 1.05 20.15
N HIS A 143 14.29 0.66 18.89
CA HIS A 143 15.02 -0.55 18.52
C HIS A 143 16.56 -0.40 18.58
N LYS A 144 17.08 0.77 19.00
CA LYS A 144 18.51 1.11 19.08
C LYS A 144 19.23 1.00 17.72
N LEU A 145 18.56 1.43 16.66
CA LEU A 145 19.04 1.48 15.28
C LEU A 145 19.26 2.93 14.86
N ARG A 146 20.38 3.18 14.18
CA ARG A 146 20.66 4.49 13.58
C ARG A 146 20.15 4.52 12.16
N LEU A 147 19.18 5.37 11.89
CA LEU A 147 18.57 5.49 10.57
C LEU A 147 19.10 6.70 9.82
N ARG A 148 19.23 6.55 8.50
CA ARG A 148 19.31 7.65 7.55
C ARG A 148 18.13 7.52 6.60
N GLY A 149 17.44 8.62 6.33
CA GLY A 149 16.27 8.67 5.46
C GLY A 149 16.55 9.47 4.20
N PHE A 150 15.96 9.01 3.10
CA PHE A 150 15.76 9.81 1.90
C PHE A 150 14.27 9.77 1.57
N GLY A 151 13.78 10.72 0.80
CA GLY A 151 12.37 10.68 0.40
C GLY A 151 12.11 11.35 -0.93
N LEU A 152 11.07 10.89 -1.61
CA LEU A 152 10.53 11.49 -2.83
C LEU A 152 9.05 11.78 -2.61
N THR A 153 8.62 13.00 -2.84
CA THR A 153 7.20 13.38 -2.80
C THR A 153 6.99 14.67 -3.59
N LEU A 154 5.74 14.99 -3.94
CA LEU A 154 5.41 16.18 -4.70
C LEU A 154 5.83 17.46 -3.96
N ARG A 155 6.57 18.32 -4.66
CA ARG A 155 7.05 19.60 -4.13
C ARG A 155 5.98 20.69 -4.27
N ASN A 156 5.87 21.57 -3.27
CA ASN A 156 4.95 22.71 -3.29
C ASN A 156 3.46 22.33 -3.44
N VAL A 157 3.09 21.07 -3.15
CA VAL A 157 1.70 20.63 -3.11
C VAL A 157 1.25 20.58 -1.66
N LYS A 158 0.19 21.32 -1.34
CA LYS A 158 -0.30 21.46 0.04
C LYS A 158 -0.62 20.09 0.64
N GLY A 159 -0.02 19.80 1.79
CA GLY A 159 -0.21 18.53 2.52
C GLY A 159 0.65 17.37 1.99
N LEU A 160 1.32 17.53 0.85
CA LEU A 160 2.22 16.53 0.28
C LEU A 160 3.70 16.94 0.36
N ASP A 161 4.02 18.21 0.62
CA ASP A 161 5.41 18.57 0.89
C ASP A 161 5.84 18.13 2.31
N TRP A 162 7.14 17.91 2.49
CA TRP A 162 7.68 17.43 3.76
C TRP A 162 7.45 18.42 4.90
N TYR A 163 7.23 17.90 6.10
CA TYR A 163 7.28 18.68 7.32
C TYR A 163 8.57 19.47 7.39
N THR A 164 8.48 20.75 7.77
CA THR A 164 9.60 21.69 7.74
C THR A 164 10.77 21.31 8.65
N ASP A 165 10.52 20.49 9.67
CA ASP A 165 11.52 20.00 10.62
C ASP A 165 12.07 18.60 10.28
N LEU A 166 11.56 17.96 9.22
CA LEU A 166 12.05 16.65 8.80
C LEU A 166 13.41 16.75 8.07
N PRO A 167 13.61 17.64 7.07
CA PRO A 167 14.91 17.83 6.43
C PRO A 167 16.00 18.12 7.46
N SER A 168 17.04 17.28 7.46
CA SER A 168 18.09 17.32 8.47
C SER A 168 19.36 16.62 7.96
N ARG A 169 20.38 16.51 8.82
CA ARG A 169 21.55 15.65 8.52
C ARG A 169 21.20 14.16 8.42
N SER A 170 20.03 13.77 8.93
CA SER A 170 19.57 12.38 8.94
C SER A 170 18.48 12.10 7.89
N PHE A 171 17.81 13.12 7.36
CA PHE A 171 16.77 12.97 6.33
C PHE A 171 16.98 13.94 5.17
N PHE A 172 17.09 13.39 3.96
CA PHE A 172 17.39 14.13 2.74
C PHE A 172 16.21 14.05 1.76
N PRO A 173 15.42 15.12 1.59
CA PRO A 173 14.40 15.15 0.56
C PRO A 173 15.04 15.20 -0.84
N CYS A 174 14.47 14.42 -1.77
CA CYS A 174 14.76 14.44 -3.19
C CYS A 174 13.47 14.81 -3.92
N TYR A 175 13.55 15.72 -4.89
CA TYR A 175 12.40 16.11 -5.71
C TYR A 175 12.62 15.73 -7.18
N GLY A 176 13.46 14.71 -7.42
CA GLY A 176 13.80 14.27 -8.77
C GLY A 176 14.67 15.25 -9.55
N ILE A 177 14.98 14.92 -10.81
CA ILE A 177 15.84 15.73 -11.67
C ILE A 177 15.14 17.01 -12.15
N ASP A 178 13.81 16.98 -12.24
CA ASP A 178 13.00 18.12 -12.65
C ASP A 178 12.51 18.99 -11.48
N GLY A 179 12.81 18.58 -10.24
CA GLY A 179 12.45 19.29 -9.03
C GLY A 179 10.97 19.24 -8.63
N THR A 180 10.14 18.43 -9.31
CA THR A 180 8.70 18.30 -9.01
C THR A 180 8.42 17.26 -7.93
N GLY A 181 9.28 16.26 -7.80
CA GLY A 181 9.06 15.09 -6.95
C GLY A 181 7.94 14.17 -7.44
N ASP A 182 7.51 14.31 -8.69
CA ASP A 182 6.49 13.48 -9.30
C ASP A 182 7.00 12.05 -9.52
N VAL A 183 6.37 11.08 -8.85
CA VAL A 183 6.71 9.67 -8.97
C VAL A 183 6.33 9.10 -10.34
N PHE A 184 5.42 9.73 -11.08
CA PHE A 184 4.99 9.32 -12.43
C PHE A 184 6.08 9.46 -13.49
N LYS A 185 7.19 10.11 -13.14
CA LYS A 185 8.35 10.31 -13.99
C LYS A 185 9.47 9.37 -13.57
N LEU A 186 9.83 8.45 -14.47
CA LEU A 186 10.88 7.46 -14.18
C LEU A 186 12.21 8.14 -13.84
N GLU A 187 12.53 9.24 -14.53
CA GLU A 187 13.74 10.03 -14.31
C GLU A 187 13.86 10.58 -12.87
N ASN A 188 12.72 10.82 -12.20
CA ASN A 188 12.71 11.25 -10.81
C ASN A 188 13.05 10.10 -9.85
N ILE A 189 12.57 8.89 -10.15
CA ILE A 189 12.95 7.66 -9.44
C ILE A 189 14.44 7.37 -9.67
N GLU A 190 14.94 7.52 -10.90
CA GLU A 190 16.35 7.30 -11.24
C GLU A 190 17.30 8.31 -10.58
N SER A 191 16.87 9.57 -10.48
CA SER A 191 17.59 10.60 -9.73
C SER A 191 17.73 10.21 -8.25
N LEU A 192 16.67 9.70 -7.63
CA LEU A 192 16.73 9.16 -6.27
C LEU A 192 17.65 7.94 -6.16
N CYS A 193 17.60 7.02 -7.12
CA CYS A 193 18.51 5.86 -7.17
C CYS A 193 19.98 6.30 -7.25
N SER A 194 20.26 7.33 -8.04
CA SER A 194 21.60 7.92 -8.19
C SER A 194 22.06 8.57 -6.89
N LEU A 195 21.17 9.32 -6.22
CA LEU A 195 21.45 9.94 -4.93
C LEU A 195 21.74 8.90 -3.83
N THR A 196 21.05 7.77 -3.85
CA THR A 196 21.19 6.70 -2.85
C THR A 196 22.11 5.57 -3.30
N CYS A 197 22.88 5.72 -4.39
CA CYS A 197 23.63 4.61 -4.99
C CYS A 197 24.65 3.97 -4.01
N LYS A 198 25.25 4.79 -3.15
CA LYS A 198 26.22 4.37 -2.11
C LYS A 198 25.57 4.03 -0.76
N GLU A 199 24.26 4.21 -0.65
CA GLU A 199 23.53 3.92 0.59
C GLU A 199 23.18 2.43 0.69
N ASN A 200 23.15 1.92 1.92
CA ASN A 200 22.60 0.60 2.20
C ASN A 200 21.08 0.72 2.43
N VAL A 201 20.32 0.88 1.34
CA VAL A 201 18.86 0.99 1.39
C VAL A 201 18.26 -0.36 1.77
N ARG A 202 17.83 -0.48 3.03
CA ARG A 202 17.27 -1.72 3.61
C ARG A 202 15.78 -1.65 3.85
N LEU A 203 15.18 -0.47 3.74
CA LEU A 203 13.74 -0.30 3.87
C LEU A 203 13.27 0.73 2.85
N VAL A 204 12.25 0.38 2.08
CA VAL A 204 11.45 1.35 1.34
C VAL A 204 10.06 1.34 1.94
N VAL A 205 9.48 2.51 2.17
CA VAL A 205 8.09 2.66 2.58
C VAL A 205 7.37 3.58 1.60
N ALA A 206 6.08 3.34 1.39
CA ALA A 206 5.30 4.03 0.38
C ALA A 206 3.82 4.14 0.79
N ASP A 207 3.33 5.38 0.94
CA ASP A 207 1.95 5.70 1.37
C ASP A 207 1.24 6.66 0.41
N GLY A 208 1.68 6.72 -0.84
CA GLY A 208 1.10 7.52 -1.89
C GLY A 208 -0.34 7.12 -2.19
N GLY A 209 -1.20 8.11 -2.30
CA GLY A 209 -2.60 8.00 -2.71
C GLY A 209 -3.18 9.40 -2.90
N PHE A 210 -4.37 9.47 -3.46
CA PHE A 210 -5.08 10.73 -3.69
C PHE A 210 -6.57 10.51 -3.46
N ASP A 211 -7.28 11.62 -3.23
CA ASP A 211 -8.72 11.58 -3.03
C ASP A 211 -9.40 11.18 -4.34
N VAL A 212 -10.30 10.20 -4.25
CA VAL A 212 -11.11 9.71 -5.38
C VAL A 212 -12.53 10.23 -5.16
N PRO A 213 -13.17 10.87 -6.17
CA PRO A 213 -14.54 11.35 -6.05
C PRO A 213 -15.52 10.23 -5.66
N THR A 214 -16.55 10.57 -4.89
CA THR A 214 -17.54 9.62 -4.37
C THR A 214 -18.15 8.76 -5.47
N GLU A 215 -18.43 9.34 -6.64
CA GLU A 215 -19.08 8.68 -7.78
C GLU A 215 -18.24 7.54 -8.37
N VAL A 216 -16.93 7.55 -8.12
CA VAL A 216 -15.97 6.58 -8.67
C VAL A 216 -15.09 5.95 -7.58
N VAL A 217 -15.44 6.11 -6.31
CA VAL A 217 -14.65 5.59 -5.16
C VAL A 217 -14.51 4.07 -5.20
N ASN A 218 -15.49 3.36 -5.76
CA ASN A 218 -15.45 1.91 -5.96
C ASN A 218 -14.32 1.47 -6.91
N PHE A 219 -13.82 2.37 -7.76
CA PHE A 219 -12.72 2.15 -8.69
C PHE A 219 -11.36 2.63 -8.13
N GLN A 220 -11.26 2.94 -6.83
CA GLN A 220 -10.02 3.44 -6.23
C GLN A 220 -8.81 2.52 -6.49
N GLU A 221 -9.02 1.19 -6.53
CA GLU A 221 -7.96 0.24 -6.89
C GLU A 221 -7.38 0.54 -8.28
N THR A 222 -8.23 0.58 -9.31
CA THR A 222 -7.80 0.69 -10.70
C THR A 222 -7.34 2.09 -11.05
N ILE A 223 -8.00 3.12 -10.51
CA ILE A 223 -7.56 4.53 -10.61
C ILE A 223 -6.16 4.71 -10.01
N SER A 224 -5.80 3.96 -8.96
CA SER A 224 -4.50 4.07 -8.29
C SER A 224 -3.38 3.23 -8.92
N CYS A 225 -3.65 2.48 -10.00
CA CYS A 225 -2.66 1.54 -10.56
C CYS A 225 -1.31 2.20 -10.90
N ARG A 226 -1.31 3.40 -11.50
CA ARG A 226 -0.07 4.09 -11.87
C ARG A 226 0.77 4.49 -10.65
N ILE A 227 0.16 5.03 -9.60
CA ILE A 227 0.87 5.42 -8.37
C ILE A 227 1.34 4.22 -7.58
N VAL A 228 0.55 3.14 -7.55
CA VAL A 228 0.96 1.87 -6.95
C VAL A 228 2.18 1.31 -7.71
N TYR A 229 2.15 1.34 -9.04
CA TYR A 229 3.27 0.87 -9.87
C TYR A 229 4.54 1.67 -9.64
N GLY A 230 4.45 3.01 -9.64
CA GLY A 230 5.61 3.89 -9.44
C GLY A 230 6.29 3.66 -8.09
N GLN A 231 5.49 3.49 -7.04
CA GLN A 231 6.00 3.19 -5.70
C GLN A 231 6.61 1.79 -5.61
N TRP A 232 5.96 0.79 -6.22
CA TRP A 232 6.48 -0.58 -6.29
C TRP A 232 7.80 -0.66 -7.08
N LEU A 233 7.85 -0.06 -8.28
CA LEU A 233 9.05 0.00 -9.11
C LEU A 233 10.20 0.74 -8.40
N SER A 234 9.88 1.82 -7.68
CA SER A 234 10.86 2.53 -6.85
C SER A 234 11.53 1.57 -5.86
N ALA A 235 10.76 0.75 -5.14
CA ALA A 235 11.31 -0.21 -4.20
C ALA A 235 12.23 -1.23 -4.86
N VAL A 236 11.81 -1.80 -5.99
CA VAL A 236 12.60 -2.76 -6.77
C VAL A 236 13.94 -2.16 -7.22
N LYS A 237 13.97 -0.87 -7.60
CA LYS A 237 15.20 -0.18 -8.03
C LYS A 237 16.11 0.26 -6.87
N LEU A 238 15.52 0.63 -5.73
CA LEU A 238 16.26 1.22 -4.61
C LEU A 238 16.86 0.17 -3.67
N LEU A 239 16.14 -0.93 -3.42
CA LEU A 239 16.50 -1.88 -2.37
C LEU A 239 17.82 -2.61 -2.66
N ARG A 240 18.54 -2.91 -1.57
CA ARG A 240 19.68 -3.83 -1.58
C ARG A 240 19.23 -5.23 -1.16
N PRO A 241 19.97 -6.30 -1.51
CA PRO A 241 19.64 -7.65 -1.08
C PRO A 241 19.41 -7.74 0.43
N GLY A 242 18.34 -8.45 0.82
CA GLY A 242 17.82 -8.51 2.19
C GLY A 242 17.01 -7.28 2.62
N GLY A 243 16.72 -6.35 1.73
CA GLY A 243 15.89 -5.18 2.02
C GLY A 243 14.42 -5.52 2.26
N CYS A 244 13.67 -4.59 2.85
CA CYS A 244 12.24 -4.75 3.11
C CYS A 244 11.44 -3.64 2.43
N PHE A 245 10.17 -3.90 2.15
CA PHE A 245 9.25 -2.96 1.52
C PHE A 245 7.91 -2.92 2.23
N VAL A 246 7.34 -1.72 2.42
CA VAL A 246 5.96 -1.54 2.87
C VAL A 246 5.25 -0.60 1.89
N LEU A 247 4.15 -1.06 1.30
CA LEU A 247 3.38 -0.31 0.31
C LEU A 247 1.90 -0.28 0.66
N LYS A 248 1.29 0.91 0.71
CA LYS A 248 -0.16 1.02 0.75
C LYS A 248 -0.77 0.51 -0.54
N LEU A 249 -1.76 -0.37 -0.38
CA LEU A 249 -2.64 -0.86 -1.42
C LEU A 249 -4.10 -0.54 -1.06
N PHE A 250 -4.98 -0.68 -2.06
CA PHE A 250 -6.43 -0.65 -1.88
C PHE A 250 -6.99 -2.06 -2.04
N ASP A 251 -8.14 -2.20 -2.68
CA ASP A 251 -8.63 -3.52 -3.07
C ASP A 251 -7.63 -4.24 -4.00
N CYS A 252 -7.78 -5.56 -4.13
CA CYS A 252 -6.87 -6.43 -4.89
C CYS A 252 -7.65 -7.34 -5.84
N PHE A 253 -8.67 -6.79 -6.50
CA PHE A 253 -9.53 -7.53 -7.42
C PHE A 253 -9.04 -7.48 -8.87
N SER A 254 -8.28 -6.47 -9.28
CA SER A 254 -7.86 -6.29 -10.67
C SER A 254 -6.74 -7.27 -11.05
N PRO A 255 -6.68 -7.71 -12.32
CA PRO A 255 -5.54 -8.47 -12.84
C PRO A 255 -4.20 -7.75 -12.64
N PHE A 256 -4.21 -6.42 -12.74
CA PHE A 256 -3.05 -5.57 -12.52
C PHE A 256 -2.48 -5.74 -11.11
N THR A 257 -3.30 -5.55 -10.07
CA THR A 257 -2.83 -5.65 -8.69
C THR A 257 -2.36 -7.06 -8.38
N ARG A 258 -3.08 -8.09 -8.87
CA ARG A 258 -2.67 -9.49 -8.70
C ARG A 258 -1.35 -9.81 -9.38
N ALA A 259 -1.09 -9.26 -10.57
CA ALA A 259 0.21 -9.38 -11.23
C ALA A 259 1.35 -8.78 -10.39
N ILE A 260 1.15 -7.58 -9.83
CA ILE A 260 2.14 -6.94 -8.94
C ILE A 260 2.39 -7.79 -7.69
N LEU A 261 1.33 -8.30 -7.05
CA LEU A 261 1.45 -9.19 -5.90
C LEU A 261 2.22 -10.46 -6.26
N PHE A 262 1.89 -11.10 -7.38
CA PHE A 262 2.54 -12.32 -7.83
C PHE A 262 4.04 -12.11 -8.10
N LEU A 263 4.39 -11.11 -8.90
CA LEU A 263 5.78 -10.75 -9.17
C LEU A 263 6.53 -10.47 -7.86
N THR A 264 5.89 -9.80 -6.90
CA THR A 264 6.49 -9.51 -5.60
C THR A 264 6.83 -10.79 -4.83
N THR A 265 6.00 -11.84 -4.89
CA THR A 265 6.32 -13.11 -4.22
C THR A 265 7.62 -13.77 -4.71
N HIS A 266 8.07 -13.46 -5.93
CA HIS A 266 9.33 -13.95 -6.49
C HIS A 266 10.53 -13.03 -6.22
N LEU A 267 10.29 -11.80 -5.76
CA LEU A 267 11.33 -10.79 -5.53
C LEU A 267 11.80 -10.72 -4.06
N TYR A 268 11.11 -11.41 -3.15
CA TYR A 268 11.35 -11.33 -1.70
C TYR A 268 11.25 -12.71 -1.05
N GLU A 269 11.97 -12.91 0.06
CA GLU A 269 11.94 -14.14 0.87
C GLU A 269 10.56 -14.41 1.47
N SER A 270 9.85 -13.36 1.89
CA SER A 270 8.46 -13.48 2.33
C SER A 270 7.64 -12.24 2.00
N VAL A 271 6.36 -12.48 1.72
CA VAL A 271 5.39 -11.45 1.33
C VAL A 271 4.10 -11.67 2.09
N GLN A 272 3.54 -10.60 2.64
CA GLN A 272 2.25 -10.61 3.32
C GLN A 272 1.47 -9.35 2.97
N VAL A 273 0.14 -9.42 3.09
CA VAL A 273 -0.71 -8.24 3.15
C VAL A 273 -1.28 -8.10 4.55
N VAL A 274 -1.10 -6.92 5.13
CA VAL A 274 -1.56 -6.57 6.47
C VAL A 274 -2.67 -5.55 6.36
N LYS A 275 -3.80 -5.79 7.03
CA LYS A 275 -4.80 -4.75 7.30
C LYS A 275 -4.69 -4.38 8.79
N PRO A 276 -3.97 -3.31 9.15
CA PRO A 276 -3.74 -2.92 10.54
C PRO A 276 -5.04 -2.38 11.15
N ARG A 277 -5.23 -2.52 12.46
CA ARG A 277 -6.43 -2.03 13.16
C ARG A 277 -6.58 -0.51 13.09
N HIS A 278 -5.48 0.23 12.96
CA HIS A 278 -5.52 1.68 12.74
C HIS A 278 -5.90 2.07 11.30
N SER A 279 -5.99 1.10 10.37
CA SER A 279 -6.71 1.24 9.11
C SER A 279 -8.17 0.84 9.34
N ARG A 280 -9.10 1.73 9.00
CA ARG A 280 -10.52 1.51 9.27
C ARG A 280 -10.98 0.19 8.66
N VAL A 281 -11.67 -0.65 9.43
CA VAL A 281 -12.18 -1.94 8.91
C VAL A 281 -13.07 -1.76 7.67
N VAL A 282 -13.79 -0.63 7.61
CA VAL A 282 -14.71 -0.28 6.53
C VAL A 282 -14.08 0.38 5.30
N ASN A 283 -12.76 0.63 5.29
CA ASN A 283 -12.05 1.14 4.12
C ASN A 283 -11.32 0.02 3.35
N SER A 284 -10.90 0.33 2.13
CA SER A 284 -10.13 -0.60 1.30
C SER A 284 -8.62 -0.56 1.56
N GLU A 285 -8.14 0.28 2.47
CA GLU A 285 -6.70 0.42 2.73
C GLU A 285 -6.13 -0.82 3.43
N ARG A 286 -5.02 -1.31 2.88
CA ARG A 286 -4.18 -2.40 3.41
C ARG A 286 -2.73 -2.17 2.99
N TYR A 287 -1.80 -2.92 3.53
CA TYR A 287 -0.38 -2.74 3.28
C TYR A 287 0.25 -4.05 2.80
N LEU A 288 0.87 -4.01 1.64
CA LEU A 288 1.81 -5.04 1.20
C LEU A 288 3.09 -4.88 2.00
N VAL A 289 3.54 -5.96 2.62
CA VAL A 289 4.78 -6.02 3.39
C VAL A 289 5.65 -7.11 2.80
N CYS A 290 6.88 -6.75 2.45
CA CYS A 290 7.84 -7.66 1.83
C CYS A 290 9.13 -7.66 2.64
N ILE A 291 9.65 -8.84 2.93
CA ILE A 291 10.84 -9.03 3.76
C ILE A 291 11.86 -9.83 2.95
N GLY A 292 13.11 -9.35 2.95
CA GLY A 292 14.23 -10.05 2.36
C GLY A 292 14.26 -9.97 0.84
N PHE A 293 14.48 -8.77 0.29
CA PHE A 293 14.60 -8.56 -1.16
C PHE A 293 15.70 -9.43 -1.75
N ILE A 294 15.36 -10.29 -2.70
CA ILE A 294 16.28 -11.22 -3.37
C ILE A 294 16.99 -10.50 -4.52
N GLY A 295 16.23 -9.67 -5.25
CA GLY A 295 16.66 -9.01 -6.48
C GLY A 295 15.69 -9.33 -7.62
N ALA A 296 15.74 -8.51 -8.67
CA ALA A 296 14.98 -8.75 -9.90
C ALA A 296 15.92 -9.23 -11.02
N PRO A 297 15.52 -10.25 -11.81
CA PRO A 297 16.20 -10.57 -13.04
C PRO A 297 16.31 -9.33 -13.94
N LYS A 298 17.44 -9.17 -14.65
CA LYS A 298 17.67 -8.00 -15.51
C LYS A 298 16.52 -7.75 -16.50
N GLN A 299 16.03 -8.82 -17.13
CA GLN A 299 14.93 -8.77 -18.10
C GLN A 299 13.62 -8.29 -17.46
N TRP A 300 13.39 -8.62 -16.19
CA TRP A 300 12.23 -8.13 -15.45
C TRP A 300 12.35 -6.64 -15.20
N LEU A 301 13.50 -6.16 -14.74
CA LEU A 301 13.71 -4.74 -14.51
C LEU A 301 13.54 -3.92 -15.79
N GLU A 302 14.13 -4.38 -16.91
CA GLU A 302 13.95 -3.78 -18.23
C GLU A 302 12.47 -3.76 -18.65
N HIS A 303 11.73 -4.85 -18.42
CA HIS A 303 10.29 -4.90 -18.70
C HIS A 303 9.49 -3.95 -17.79
N PHE A 304 9.85 -3.86 -16.50
CA PHE A 304 9.12 -3.03 -15.56
C PHE A 304 9.27 -1.54 -15.85
N GLU A 305 10.49 -1.11 -16.20
CA GLU A 305 10.79 0.26 -16.63
C GLU A 305 10.06 0.61 -17.92
N ARG A 306 10.11 -0.30 -18.91
CA ARG A 306 9.39 -0.13 -20.17
C ARG A 306 7.87 -0.04 -19.96
N CYS A 307 7.30 -0.88 -19.09
CA CYS A 307 5.88 -0.80 -18.74
C CYS A 307 5.53 0.55 -18.11
N TYR A 308 6.44 1.13 -17.32
CA TYR A 308 6.20 2.44 -16.73
C TYR A 308 6.22 3.57 -17.75
N GLN A 309 7.17 3.54 -18.68
CA GLN A 309 7.36 4.57 -19.70
C GLN A 309 6.36 4.47 -20.85
N GLU A 310 6.07 3.25 -21.32
CA GLU A 310 5.28 3.00 -22.52
C GLU A 310 3.87 2.48 -22.20
N GLY A 311 3.70 1.76 -21.08
CA GLY A 311 2.44 1.14 -20.70
C GLY A 311 1.41 2.15 -20.20
N PHE A 312 1.81 3.04 -19.30
CA PHE A 312 0.96 4.11 -18.77
C PHE A 312 1.01 5.36 -19.66
N VAL A 313 0.18 5.39 -20.71
CA VAL A 313 0.08 6.53 -21.63
C VAL A 313 -0.61 7.75 -21.00
N ASP A 314 -1.46 7.51 -20.01
CA ASP A 314 -2.19 8.50 -19.22
C ASP A 314 -2.54 7.88 -17.85
N ASN A 315 -3.43 8.54 -17.10
CA ASN A 315 -3.93 8.02 -15.83
C ASN A 315 -5.26 7.26 -15.99
N ASP A 316 -5.80 7.17 -17.21
CA ASP A 316 -7.07 6.54 -17.50
C ASP A 316 -6.92 5.08 -17.95
N ASN A 317 -5.78 4.73 -18.55
CA ASN A 317 -5.50 3.46 -19.19
C ASN A 317 -4.44 2.67 -18.41
N ILE A 318 -4.81 1.46 -18.00
CA ILE A 318 -3.97 0.56 -17.21
C ILE A 318 -3.36 -0.48 -18.15
N PRO A 319 -2.03 -0.63 -18.18
CA PRO A 319 -1.38 -1.64 -19.00
C PRO A 319 -1.48 -3.03 -18.37
N THR A 320 -1.53 -4.05 -19.23
CA THR A 320 -1.29 -5.43 -18.80
C THR A 320 0.20 -5.63 -18.51
N VAL A 321 0.58 -5.50 -17.23
CA VAL A 321 1.98 -5.69 -16.77
C VAL A 321 2.45 -7.12 -16.99
N LEU A 322 1.62 -8.09 -16.60
CA LEU A 322 1.86 -9.52 -16.76
C LEU A 322 0.54 -10.19 -17.16
N PRO A 323 0.48 -10.88 -18.31
CA PRO A 323 -0.71 -11.64 -18.68
C PRO A 323 -1.14 -12.62 -17.59
N THR A 324 -2.44 -12.74 -17.34
CA THR A 324 -2.99 -13.64 -16.31
C THR A 324 -2.61 -15.10 -16.53
N SER A 325 -2.41 -15.52 -17.78
CA SER A 325 -1.93 -16.84 -18.14
C SER A 325 -0.56 -17.21 -17.55
N LEU A 326 0.26 -16.23 -17.16
CA LEU A 326 1.57 -16.47 -16.57
C LEU A 326 1.52 -16.73 -15.05
N PHE A 327 0.37 -16.53 -14.40
CA PHE A 327 0.24 -16.73 -12.95
C PHE A 327 -1.03 -17.43 -12.51
N SER A 328 -2.04 -17.57 -13.37
CA SER A 328 -3.28 -18.29 -13.05
C SER A 328 -3.07 -19.79 -12.82
N GLY A 329 -1.96 -20.35 -13.29
CA GLY A 329 -1.56 -21.73 -13.02
C GLY A 329 -1.02 -21.96 -11.60
N ASP A 330 -0.59 -20.90 -10.90
CA ASP A 330 -0.07 -21.01 -9.54
C ASP A 330 -1.23 -21.09 -8.53
N LYS A 331 -1.55 -22.32 -8.14
CA LYS A 331 -2.67 -22.60 -7.23
C LYS A 331 -2.43 -22.11 -5.81
N ILE A 332 -1.17 -22.05 -5.37
CA ILE A 332 -0.83 -21.58 -4.01
C ILE A 332 -1.07 -20.07 -3.95
N PHE A 333 -0.54 -19.35 -4.92
CA PHE A 333 -0.75 -17.91 -5.02
C PHE A 333 -2.22 -17.57 -5.21
N GLY A 334 -2.91 -18.27 -6.12
CA GLY A 334 -4.34 -18.08 -6.35
C GLY A 334 -5.16 -18.22 -5.06
N ALA A 335 -4.94 -19.30 -4.31
CA ALA A 335 -5.66 -19.56 -3.06
C ALA A 335 -5.35 -18.52 -1.95
N ASP A 336 -4.08 -18.11 -1.82
CA ASP A 336 -3.67 -17.12 -0.82
C ASP A 336 -4.31 -15.74 -1.13
N VAL A 337 -4.31 -15.30 -2.40
CA VAL A 337 -4.93 -14.02 -2.82
C VAL A 337 -6.45 -14.08 -2.72
N GLU A 338 -7.08 -15.19 -3.10
CA GLU A 338 -8.52 -15.38 -2.98
C GLU A 338 -8.97 -15.27 -1.52
N ARG A 339 -8.31 -16.03 -0.62
CA ARG A 339 -8.59 -15.98 0.82
C ARG A 339 -8.44 -14.56 1.38
N MET A 340 -7.33 -13.88 1.06
CA MET A 340 -7.08 -12.52 1.51
C MET A 340 -8.18 -11.56 1.06
N SER A 341 -8.44 -11.51 -0.25
CA SER A 341 -9.38 -10.56 -0.84
C SER A 341 -10.81 -10.82 -0.37
N ALA A 342 -11.27 -12.07 -0.36
CA ALA A 342 -12.61 -12.43 0.09
C ALA A 342 -12.81 -12.13 1.58
N THR A 343 -11.82 -12.44 2.43
CA THR A 343 -11.92 -12.18 3.88
C THR A 343 -12.02 -10.68 4.17
N ILE A 344 -11.15 -9.87 3.56
CA ILE A 344 -11.16 -8.42 3.79
C ILE A 344 -12.47 -7.82 3.26
N ALA A 345 -12.94 -8.22 2.08
CA ALA A 345 -14.20 -7.74 1.50
C ALA A 345 -15.40 -8.10 2.39
N SER A 346 -15.48 -9.35 2.87
CA SER A 346 -16.55 -9.82 3.75
C SER A 346 -16.58 -9.05 5.08
N ASN A 347 -15.42 -8.82 5.70
CA ASN A 347 -15.30 -8.01 6.91
C ASN A 347 -15.73 -6.57 6.66
N GLN A 348 -15.35 -6.00 5.51
CA GLN A 348 -15.71 -4.64 5.14
C GLN A 348 -17.22 -4.49 4.92
N VAL A 349 -17.85 -5.42 4.20
CA VAL A 349 -19.31 -5.48 4.00
C VAL A 349 -20.03 -5.57 5.34
N SER A 350 -19.60 -6.49 6.22
CA SER A 350 -20.21 -6.68 7.53
C SER A 350 -20.08 -5.42 8.41
N GLY A 351 -18.92 -4.76 8.38
CA GLY A 351 -18.71 -3.49 9.09
C GLY A 351 -19.56 -2.34 8.52
N LEU A 352 -19.70 -2.24 7.21
CA LEU A 352 -20.55 -1.26 6.54
C LEU A 352 -22.03 -1.47 6.89
N HIS A 353 -22.52 -2.71 6.89
CA HIS A 353 -23.89 -3.02 7.32
C HIS A 353 -24.14 -2.64 8.79
N ALA A 354 -23.20 -2.92 9.69
CA ALA A 354 -23.32 -2.54 11.10
C ALA A 354 -23.44 -1.01 11.28
N ILE A 355 -22.71 -0.21 10.49
CA ILE A 355 -22.84 1.26 10.50
C ILE A 355 -24.23 1.67 10.01
N LEU A 356 -24.72 1.06 8.93
CA LEU A 356 -26.03 1.38 8.37
C LEU A 356 -27.15 1.08 9.38
N GLU A 357 -27.10 -0.07 10.05
CA GLU A 357 -28.03 -0.44 11.15
C GLU A 357 -27.97 0.57 12.31
N LYS A 358 -26.76 1.04 12.67
CA LYS A 358 -26.60 2.06 13.70
C LYS A 358 -27.19 3.42 13.31
N LEU A 359 -27.09 3.81 12.05
CA LEU A 359 -27.68 5.06 11.55
C LEU A 359 -29.22 5.01 11.52
N GLN A 360 -29.78 3.84 11.26
CA GLN A 360 -31.23 3.62 11.23
C GLN A 360 -31.84 3.53 12.65
N SER A 361 -31.07 3.05 13.62
CA SER A 361 -31.45 3.03 15.04
C SER A 361 -31.23 4.41 15.70
N LYS A 362 -32.04 5.42 15.32
CA LYS A 362 -32.18 6.62 16.17
C LYS A 362 -32.79 6.22 17.51
N PRO A 363 -32.36 6.83 18.64
CA PRO A 363 -33.02 6.57 19.91
C PRO A 363 -34.48 6.96 19.76
N ALA A 364 -35.39 6.07 20.18
CA ALA A 364 -36.77 6.46 20.43
C ALA A 364 -36.70 7.72 21.31
N MET A 365 -37.18 8.85 20.79
CA MET A 365 -37.31 10.05 21.60
C MET A 365 -38.02 9.63 22.87
N GLU A 366 -37.40 9.93 24.01
CA GLU A 366 -38.07 9.96 25.29
C GLU A 366 -39.39 10.71 25.07
N GLU A 367 -40.50 9.98 25.11
CA GLU A 367 -41.77 10.56 25.53
C GLU A 367 -41.51 11.08 26.94
N VAL A 368 -41.05 12.33 27.00
CA VAL A 368 -41.21 13.17 28.16
C VAL A 368 -42.72 13.24 28.37
N LYS A 369 -43.21 12.35 29.25
CA LYS A 369 -44.54 12.46 29.85
C LYS A 369 -44.59 13.84 30.50
N SER A 370 -45.22 14.77 29.82
CA SER A 370 -45.73 16.03 30.37
C SER A 370 -46.91 15.75 31.30
#